data_AF-A0AA45G9J5-F1
#
_entry.id   AF-A0AA45G9J5-F1
#
_cell.length_a   1.000
_cell.length_b   1.000
_cell.length_c   1.000
_cell.angle_alpha   90.00
_cell.angle_beta   90.00
_cell.angle_gamma   90.00
#
_symmetry.space_group_name_H-M   'P 1'
#
loop_
_entity.id
_entity.type
_entity.pdbx_description
1 polymer ?
#
loop_
_entity_poly.entity_id
_entity_poly.type
_entity_poly.pdbx_seq_one_letter_code
_entity_poly.pdbx_strand_id
1 'polypeptide(L)'
;MADDAKKKARAAERERASAIAEGNWVPAPQDKSKATWFRVAAIVLWVAAIAIELWVIFKILLPKGQEVIMWQIIAFLVAMAVLAIAGNLLWRKANRLDPASEKNKFRFFVQNQLGAIITVVAFLPLIILVFLDQDLSGKQKGIIGGIAIALAAAVFATGVETNPVSQEQIARERNVVQALTGQDQVWYSKKGSKFHVCKQAALVTGRIQPQNLVSGTVANAHGDGVDELTKLWPTEARKHCDVSEDKIQAVLSGATGLNAEELKKTLNPDEDGLVKAPASVPATPGNVTPIPSAPAPAPTTAQRPAA
;
A
#
# COMPACT_ATOMS: atom_id res chain seq x y z
N MET A 1 32.24 8.54 9.53
CA MET A 1 30.92 8.99 9.03
C MET A 1 30.68 8.62 7.57
N ALA A 2 31.47 9.11 6.60
CA ALA A 2 31.26 8.77 5.18
C ALA A 2 31.55 7.29 4.87
N ASP A 3 32.61 6.72 5.46
CA ASP A 3 32.96 5.31 5.25
C ASP A 3 31.94 4.35 5.89
N ASP A 4 31.38 4.72 7.04
CA ASP A 4 30.32 3.94 7.71
C ASP A 4 29.03 3.92 6.89
N ALA A 5 28.66 5.07 6.30
CA ALA A 5 27.51 5.17 5.41
C ALA A 5 27.69 4.31 4.15
N LYS A 6 28.88 4.36 3.54
CA LYS A 6 29.23 3.53 2.38
C LYS A 6 29.22 2.04 2.71
N LYS A 7 29.71 1.65 3.89
CA LYS A 7 29.68 0.27 4.37
C LYS A 7 28.25 -0.23 4.58
N LYS A 8 27.39 0.58 5.20
CA LYS A 8 25.96 0.26 5.39
C LYS A 8 25.21 0.12 4.07
N ALA A 9 25.45 1.02 3.11
CA ALA A 9 24.84 0.95 1.79
C ALA A 9 25.21 -0.35 1.06
N ARG A 10 26.49 -0.73 1.06
CA ARG A 10 26.96 -1.99 0.47
C ARG A 10 26.38 -3.23 1.15
N ALA A 11 26.23 -3.20 2.48
CA ALA A 11 25.61 -4.30 3.21
C ALA A 11 24.12 -4.45 2.84
N ALA A 12 23.38 -3.34 2.79
CA ALA A 12 21.96 -3.32 2.40
C ALA A 12 21.74 -3.78 0.94
N GLU A 13 22.67 -3.42 0.04
CA GLU A 13 22.62 -3.87 -1.35
C GLU A 13 22.89 -5.37 -1.49
N ARG A 14 23.84 -5.91 -0.71
CA ARG A 14 24.07 -7.36 -0.63
C ARG A 14 22.87 -8.11 -0.09
N GLU A 15 22.28 -7.65 1.01
CA GLU A 15 21.07 -8.25 1.59
C GLU A 15 19.90 -8.24 0.59
N ARG A 16 19.71 -7.13 -0.13
CA ARG A 16 18.72 -7.03 -1.21
C ARG A 16 19.01 -8.02 -2.34
N ALA A 17 20.26 -8.14 -2.77
CA ALA A 17 20.65 -9.08 -3.82
C ALA A 17 20.40 -10.54 -3.39
N SER A 18 20.73 -10.90 -2.16
CA SER A 18 20.45 -12.23 -1.60
C SER A 18 18.95 -12.51 -1.54
N ALA A 19 18.14 -11.58 -1.02
CA ALA A 19 16.69 -11.76 -0.95
C ALA A 19 16.05 -11.90 -2.35
N ILE A 20 16.53 -11.13 -3.34
CA ILE A 20 16.08 -11.27 -4.74
C ILE A 20 16.50 -12.63 -5.31
N ALA A 21 17.72 -13.11 -5.01
CA ALA A 21 18.18 -14.44 -5.44
C ALA A 21 17.36 -15.58 -4.84
N GLU A 22 16.83 -15.39 -3.62
CA GLU A 22 15.88 -16.31 -2.97
C GLU A 22 14.44 -16.18 -3.50
N GLY A 23 14.20 -15.32 -4.49
CA GLY A 23 12.87 -15.09 -5.09
C GLY A 23 11.97 -14.13 -4.31
N ASN A 24 12.45 -13.55 -3.19
CA ASN A 24 11.69 -12.58 -2.42
C ASN A 24 11.61 -11.22 -3.15
N TRP A 25 10.48 -10.54 -3.01
CA TRP A 25 10.36 -9.16 -3.47
C TRP A 25 10.93 -8.20 -2.42
N VAL A 26 11.71 -7.23 -2.88
CA VAL A 26 12.30 -6.17 -2.04
C VAL A 26 12.07 -4.83 -2.73
N PRO A 27 11.65 -3.78 -2.01
CA PRO A 27 11.44 -2.46 -2.59
C PRO A 27 12.73 -1.92 -3.22
N ALA A 28 12.57 -1.08 -4.26
CA ALA A 28 13.70 -0.33 -4.79
C ALA A 28 14.24 0.65 -3.72
N PRO A 29 15.55 0.96 -3.72
CA PRO A 29 16.13 1.87 -2.73
C PRO A 29 15.44 3.23 -2.65
N GLN A 30 15.02 3.76 -3.81
CA GLN A 30 14.27 5.00 -3.92
C GLN A 30 12.89 4.93 -3.25
N ASP A 31 12.18 3.81 -3.37
CA ASP A 31 10.83 3.64 -2.84
C ASP A 31 10.89 3.39 -1.34
N LYS A 32 11.88 2.62 -0.88
CA LYS A 32 12.20 2.48 0.54
C LYS A 32 12.51 3.83 1.18
N SER A 33 13.32 4.66 0.53
CA SER A 33 13.64 6.02 1.03
C SER A 33 12.39 6.90 1.12
N LYS A 34 11.54 6.90 0.07
CA LYS A 34 10.27 7.65 0.07
C LYS A 34 9.32 7.15 1.16
N ALA A 35 9.21 5.83 1.32
CA ALA A 35 8.38 5.21 2.37
C ALA A 35 8.85 5.65 3.76
N THR A 36 10.16 5.64 4.03
CA THR A 36 10.72 6.14 5.29
C THR A 36 10.36 7.61 5.52
N TRP A 37 10.52 8.46 4.50
CA TRP A 37 10.15 9.87 4.62
C TRP A 37 8.66 10.06 4.93
N PHE A 38 7.78 9.35 4.23
CA PHE A 38 6.33 9.40 4.48
C PHE A 38 5.97 8.92 5.89
N ARG A 39 6.63 7.87 6.41
CA ARG A 39 6.41 7.39 7.79
C ARG A 39 6.82 8.44 8.81
N VAL A 40 7.98 9.07 8.63
CA VAL A 40 8.45 10.14 9.53
C VAL A 40 7.49 11.32 9.49
N ALA A 41 7.08 11.76 8.30
CA ALA A 41 6.10 12.84 8.15
C ALA A 41 4.76 12.49 8.81
N ALA A 42 4.25 11.26 8.63
CA ALA A 42 3.04 10.79 9.28
C ALA A 42 3.14 10.79 10.80
N ILE A 43 4.24 10.27 11.36
CA ILE A 43 4.49 10.26 12.81
C ILE A 43 4.54 11.69 13.35
N VAL A 44 5.19 12.63 12.66
CA VAL A 44 5.22 14.04 13.06
C VAL A 44 3.82 14.65 13.10
N LEU A 45 2.98 14.37 12.09
CA LEU A 45 1.60 14.86 12.06
C LEU A 45 0.76 14.27 13.20
N TRP A 46 0.91 12.98 13.48
CA TRP A 46 0.22 12.33 14.59
C TRP A 46 0.67 12.87 15.96
N VAL A 47 1.98 13.05 16.15
CA VAL A 47 2.52 13.66 17.38
C VAL A 47 2.01 15.09 17.54
N ALA A 48 1.91 15.86 16.45
CA ALA A 48 1.33 17.20 16.49
C ALA A 48 -0.17 17.17 16.87
N ALA A 49 -0.94 16.22 16.34
CA ALA A 49 -2.34 16.03 16.73
C ALA A 49 -2.49 15.69 18.22
N ILE A 50 -1.67 14.77 18.75
CA ILE A 50 -1.63 14.42 20.17
C ILE A 50 -1.18 15.62 21.02
N ALA A 51 -0.20 16.40 20.56
CA ALA A 51 0.24 17.59 21.29
C ALA A 51 -0.89 18.64 21.41
N ILE A 52 -1.69 18.82 20.34
CA ILE A 52 -2.89 19.66 20.38
C ILE A 52 -3.92 19.08 21.37
N GLU A 53 -4.16 17.77 21.33
CA GLU A 53 -5.06 17.09 22.27
C GLU A 53 -4.63 17.35 23.73
N LEU A 54 -3.37 17.09 24.07
CA LEU A 54 -2.83 17.32 25.40
C LEU A 54 -2.92 18.80 25.79
N TRP A 55 -2.67 19.72 24.86
CA TRP A 55 -2.81 21.15 25.14
C TRP A 55 -4.26 21.52 25.47
N VAL A 56 -5.24 21.04 24.70
CA VAL A 56 -6.67 21.26 24.98
C VAL A 56 -7.04 20.67 26.34
N ILE A 57 -6.60 19.46 26.65
CA ILE A 57 -6.86 18.83 27.94
C ILE A 57 -6.29 19.68 29.07
N PHE A 58 -4.97 19.92 29.09
CA PHE A 58 -4.30 20.55 30.22
C PHE A 58 -4.57 22.05 30.37
N LYS A 59 -4.96 22.75 29.29
CA LYS A 59 -5.17 24.21 29.30
C LYS A 59 -6.62 24.65 29.20
N ILE A 60 -7.53 23.79 28.76
CA ILE A 60 -8.94 24.13 28.61
C ILE A 60 -9.83 23.26 29.51
N LEU A 61 -9.71 21.93 29.45
CA LEU A 61 -10.66 21.02 30.13
C LEU A 61 -10.30 20.70 31.59
N LEU A 62 -9.01 20.70 31.94
CA LEU A 62 -8.57 20.33 33.29
C LEU A 62 -8.55 21.50 34.30
N PRO A 63 -8.22 22.75 33.93
CA PRO A 63 -8.31 23.90 34.83
C PRO A 63 -9.75 24.17 35.26
N LYS A 64 -10.01 24.23 36.56
CA LYS A 64 -11.36 24.48 37.11
C LYS A 64 -11.71 25.97 37.12
N GLY A 65 -12.99 26.27 36.88
CA GLY A 65 -13.53 27.63 37.03
C GLY A 65 -13.15 28.57 35.89
N GLN A 66 -12.69 28.02 34.76
CA GLN A 66 -12.47 28.76 33.52
C GLN A 66 -13.67 28.54 32.59
N GLU A 67 -14.15 29.61 31.97
CA GLU A 67 -15.21 29.49 30.97
C GLU A 67 -14.69 28.75 29.72
N VAL A 68 -15.29 27.59 29.43
CA VAL A 68 -14.93 26.80 28.27
C VAL A 68 -15.61 27.35 27.02
N ILE A 69 -14.79 27.91 26.13
CA ILE A 69 -15.27 28.48 24.86
C ILE A 69 -15.46 27.36 23.84
N MET A 70 -16.72 26.95 23.63
CA MET A 70 -17.10 25.80 22.81
C MET A 70 -16.51 25.80 21.39
N TRP A 71 -16.51 26.94 20.70
CA TRP A 71 -15.99 27.00 19.32
C TRP A 71 -14.48 26.73 19.25
N GLN A 72 -13.72 27.05 20.31
CA GLN A 72 -12.28 26.77 20.37
C GLN A 72 -12.02 25.26 20.40
N ILE A 73 -12.76 24.52 21.23
CA ILE A 73 -12.63 23.04 21.28
C ILE A 73 -12.96 22.44 19.91
N ILE A 74 -14.05 22.91 19.28
CA ILE A 74 -14.43 22.43 17.94
C ILE A 74 -13.31 22.74 16.92
N ALA A 75 -12.72 23.94 16.96
CA ALA A 75 -11.61 24.29 16.08
C ALA A 75 -10.39 23.38 16.28
N PHE A 76 -10.02 23.08 17.52
CA PHE A 76 -8.92 22.15 17.81
C PHE A 76 -9.23 20.71 17.40
N LEU A 77 -10.46 20.24 17.61
CA LEU A 77 -10.93 18.93 17.15
C LEU A 77 -10.80 18.79 15.63
N VAL A 78 -11.22 19.81 14.88
CA VAL A 78 -11.07 19.82 13.42
C VAL A 78 -9.59 19.85 13.02
N ALA A 79 -8.77 20.67 13.68
CA ALA A 79 -7.34 20.76 13.40
C ALA A 79 -6.63 19.41 13.61
N MET A 80 -6.86 18.73 14.75
CA MET A 80 -6.27 17.42 15.00
C MET A 80 -6.79 16.35 14.03
N ALA A 81 -8.06 16.41 13.64
CA ALA A 81 -8.63 15.48 12.65
C ALA A 81 -7.95 15.62 11.28
N VAL A 82 -7.71 16.86 10.82
CA VAL A 82 -6.99 17.12 9.57
C VAL A 82 -5.55 16.57 9.63
N LEU A 83 -4.83 16.83 10.72
CA LEU A 83 -3.47 16.31 10.91
C LEU A 83 -3.43 14.78 10.94
N ALA A 84 -4.37 14.15 11.66
CA ALA A 84 -4.44 12.70 11.78
C ALA A 84 -4.81 12.02 10.46
N ILE A 85 -5.76 12.58 9.69
CA ILE A 85 -6.10 12.10 8.34
C ILE A 85 -4.88 12.23 7.42
N ALA A 86 -4.20 13.37 7.42
CA ALA A 86 -2.99 13.56 6.62
C ALA A 86 -1.91 12.53 7.00
N GLY A 87 -1.71 12.27 8.29
CA GLY A 87 -0.81 11.21 8.78
C GLY A 87 -1.21 9.82 8.27
N ASN A 88 -2.49 9.47 8.36
CA ASN A 88 -3.02 8.18 7.88
C ASN A 88 -2.79 7.98 6.37
N LEU A 89 -3.04 9.01 5.56
CA LEU A 89 -2.82 8.95 4.11
C LEU A 89 -1.34 8.79 3.74
N LEU A 90 -0.45 9.51 4.42
CA LEU A 90 1.00 9.36 4.22
C LEU A 90 1.50 7.98 4.66
N TRP A 91 1.01 7.48 5.79
CA TRP A 91 1.37 6.16 6.29
C TRP A 91 0.92 5.05 5.34
N ARG A 92 -0.31 5.14 4.81
CA ARG A 92 -0.83 4.23 3.79
C ARG A 92 0.04 4.24 2.54
N LYS A 93 0.42 5.43 2.05
CA LYS A 93 1.31 5.57 0.90
C LYS A 93 2.68 4.93 1.16
N ALA A 94 3.22 5.08 2.36
CA ALA A 94 4.46 4.40 2.75
C ALA A 94 4.33 2.88 2.73
N ASN A 95 3.20 2.35 3.21
CA ASN A 95 2.94 0.91 3.22
C ASN A 95 2.86 0.30 1.83
N ARG A 96 2.41 1.04 0.82
CA ARG A 96 2.38 0.56 -0.57
C ARG A 96 3.75 0.60 -1.25
N LEU A 97 4.64 1.49 -0.82
CA LEU A 97 6.01 1.57 -1.33
C LEU A 97 6.98 0.58 -0.66
N ASP A 98 6.77 0.30 0.63
CA ASP A 98 7.56 -0.65 1.43
C ASP A 98 6.63 -1.48 2.33
N PRO A 99 5.84 -2.40 1.75
CA PRO A 99 4.90 -3.22 2.50
C PRO A 99 5.61 -4.17 3.46
N ALA A 100 4.91 -4.51 4.54
CA ALA A 100 5.34 -5.58 5.43
C ALA A 100 5.10 -6.95 4.77
N SER A 101 5.91 -7.93 5.15
CA SER A 101 5.68 -9.33 4.80
C SER A 101 4.52 -9.91 5.64
N GLU A 102 3.61 -10.64 4.99
CA GLU A 102 2.54 -11.41 5.64
C GLU A 102 3.08 -12.50 6.57
N LYS A 103 4.34 -12.93 6.40
CA LYS A 103 5.00 -13.93 7.27
C LYS A 103 5.27 -13.36 8.66
N ASN A 104 5.59 -12.06 8.76
CA ASN A 104 5.72 -11.38 10.04
C ASN A 104 4.36 -10.77 10.45
N LYS A 105 3.50 -11.61 11.05
CA LYS A 105 2.12 -11.23 11.43
C LYS A 105 2.06 -9.98 12.31
N PHE A 106 2.96 -9.86 13.28
CA PHE A 106 2.98 -8.70 14.17
C PHE A 106 3.29 -7.40 13.41
N ARG A 107 4.39 -7.38 12.65
CA ARG A 107 4.76 -6.21 11.85
C ARG A 107 3.69 -5.90 10.81
N PHE A 108 3.14 -6.91 10.14
CA PHE A 108 2.08 -6.74 9.16
C PHE A 108 0.82 -6.12 9.76
N PHE A 109 0.39 -6.60 10.93
CA PHE A 109 -0.76 -6.03 11.64
C PHE A 109 -0.51 -4.58 12.06
N VAL A 110 0.57 -4.34 12.83
CA VAL A 110 0.86 -3.00 13.37
C VAL A 110 1.06 -2.02 12.23
N GLN A 111 1.87 -2.35 11.23
CA GLN A 111 2.14 -1.44 10.13
C GLN A 111 0.87 -1.08 9.35
N ASN A 112 -0.07 -2.00 9.16
CA ASN A 112 -1.28 -1.73 8.38
C ASN A 112 -2.42 -1.11 9.18
N GLN A 113 -2.46 -1.30 10.51
CA GLN A 113 -3.51 -0.74 11.38
C GLN A 113 -3.03 0.45 12.23
N LEU A 114 -1.77 0.90 12.08
CA LEU A 114 -1.20 1.94 12.96
C LEU A 114 -2.01 3.23 12.93
N GLY A 115 -2.47 3.68 11.76
CA GLY A 115 -3.27 4.91 11.66
C GLY A 115 -4.56 4.83 12.48
N ALA A 116 -5.25 3.69 12.42
CA ALA A 116 -6.45 3.43 13.22
C ALA A 116 -6.13 3.40 14.74
N ILE A 117 -5.05 2.72 15.13
CA ILE A 117 -4.59 2.64 16.53
C ILE A 117 -4.28 4.04 17.07
N ILE A 118 -3.51 4.82 16.33
CA ILE A 118 -3.13 6.18 16.74
C ILE A 118 -4.35 7.10 16.81
N THR A 119 -5.34 6.92 15.94
CA THR A 119 -6.60 7.66 16.03
C THR A 119 -7.31 7.42 17.36
N VAL A 120 -7.38 6.18 17.83
CA VAL A 120 -7.95 5.87 19.14
C VAL A 120 -7.17 6.57 20.25
N VAL A 121 -5.83 6.53 20.18
CA VAL A 121 -4.97 7.22 21.15
C VAL A 121 -5.18 8.72 21.18
N ALA A 122 -5.35 9.37 20.02
CA ALA A 122 -5.45 10.83 19.88
C ALA A 122 -6.84 11.43 20.14
N PHE A 123 -7.91 10.62 20.15
CA PHE A 123 -9.28 11.12 20.31
C PHE A 123 -9.97 10.59 21.56
N LEU A 124 -9.69 9.34 21.98
CA LEU A 124 -10.43 8.71 23.06
C LEU A 124 -10.25 9.44 24.41
N PRO A 125 -9.04 9.84 24.85
CA PRO A 125 -8.87 10.56 26.11
C PRO A 125 -9.66 11.87 26.15
N LEU A 126 -9.56 12.68 25.09
CA LEU A 126 -10.29 13.94 25.01
C LEU A 126 -11.82 13.74 24.93
N ILE A 127 -12.31 12.75 24.18
CA ILE A 127 -13.75 12.43 24.15
C ILE A 127 -14.26 12.07 25.55
N ILE A 128 -13.53 11.21 26.27
CA ILE A 128 -13.89 10.83 27.64
C ILE A 128 -13.93 12.07 28.54
N LEU A 129 -12.91 12.92 28.47
CA LEU A 129 -12.83 14.12 29.30
C LEU A 129 -13.95 15.12 29.00
N VAL A 130 -14.36 15.30 27.74
CA VAL A 130 -15.51 16.14 27.40
C VAL A 130 -16.78 15.69 28.12
N PHE A 131 -17.03 14.38 28.24
CA PHE A 131 -18.22 13.88 28.93
C PHE A 131 -18.10 13.96 30.47
N LEU A 132 -16.88 13.87 31.01
CA LEU A 132 -16.60 13.94 32.45
C LEU A 132 -16.41 15.37 32.99
N ASP A 133 -16.19 16.36 32.13
CA ASP A 133 -15.96 17.76 32.48
C ASP A 133 -17.14 18.36 33.28
N GLN A 134 -16.89 19.05 34.38
CA GLN A 134 -17.97 19.60 35.22
C GLN A 134 -18.40 21.01 34.81
N ASP A 135 -17.55 21.72 34.08
CA ASP A 135 -17.76 23.11 33.67
C ASP A 135 -18.55 23.18 32.34
N LEU A 136 -18.67 22.07 31.61
CA LEU A 136 -19.55 21.94 30.44
C LEU A 136 -21.00 21.56 30.82
N SER A 137 -21.97 22.33 30.31
CA SER A 137 -23.39 21.96 30.40
C SER A 137 -23.71 20.71 29.55
N GLY A 138 -24.79 20.00 29.89
CA GLY A 138 -25.20 18.79 29.15
C GLY A 138 -25.40 19.02 27.64
N LYS A 139 -25.89 20.20 27.24
CA LYS A 139 -26.03 20.58 25.83
C LYS A 139 -24.67 20.75 25.15
N GLN A 140 -23.71 21.40 25.81
CA GLN A 140 -22.36 21.56 25.26
C GLN A 140 -21.64 20.21 25.14
N LYS A 141 -21.74 19.33 26.14
CA LYS A 141 -21.21 17.96 26.08
C LYS A 141 -21.79 17.19 24.91
N GLY A 142 -23.10 17.26 24.70
CA GLY A 142 -23.76 16.61 23.57
C GLY A 142 -23.23 17.09 22.22
N ILE A 143 -23.06 18.40 22.04
CA ILE A 143 -22.56 18.99 20.79
C ILE A 143 -21.08 18.64 20.57
N ILE A 144 -20.21 18.95 21.54
CA ILE A 144 -18.76 18.74 21.43
C ILE A 144 -18.45 17.25 21.31
N GLY A 145 -19.04 16.43 22.18
CA GLY A 145 -18.83 14.99 22.18
C GLY A 145 -19.34 14.33 20.89
N GLY A 146 -20.50 14.76 20.38
CA GLY A 146 -21.02 14.30 19.10
C GLY A 146 -20.09 14.61 17.92
N ILE A 147 -19.59 15.86 17.85
CA ILE A 147 -18.61 16.26 16.82
C ILE A 147 -17.31 15.47 16.96
N ALA A 148 -16.80 15.32 18.18
CA ALA A 148 -15.56 14.58 18.44
C ALA A 148 -15.67 13.11 18.01
N ILE A 149 -16.78 12.45 18.31
CA ILE A 149 -17.04 11.06 17.88
C ILE A 149 -17.13 10.97 16.36
N ALA A 150 -17.85 11.89 15.71
CA ALA A 150 -17.99 11.90 14.25
C ALA A 150 -16.63 12.11 13.56
N LEU A 151 -15.81 13.03 14.06
CA LEU A 151 -14.45 13.26 13.57
C LEU A 151 -13.56 12.05 13.81
N ALA A 152 -13.58 11.47 15.02
CA ALA A 152 -12.82 10.28 15.34
C ALA A 152 -13.18 9.11 14.41
N ALA A 153 -14.46 8.91 14.11
CA ALA A 153 -14.91 7.89 13.17
C ALA A 153 -14.40 8.14 11.74
N ALA A 154 -14.45 9.39 11.26
CA ALA A 154 -13.92 9.76 9.95
C ALA A 154 -12.40 9.55 9.87
N VAL A 155 -11.65 9.98 10.88
CA VAL A 155 -10.20 9.78 10.97
C VAL A 155 -9.89 8.29 11.03
N PHE A 156 -10.59 7.52 11.85
CA PHE A 156 -10.39 6.08 12.02
C PHE A 156 -10.61 5.34 10.69
N ALA A 157 -11.66 5.67 9.95
CA ALA A 157 -11.94 5.09 8.64
C ALA A 157 -10.79 5.29 7.64
N THR A 158 -10.08 6.43 7.68
CA THR A 158 -8.89 6.65 6.84
C THR A 158 -7.67 5.86 7.31
N GLY A 159 -7.61 5.53 8.61
CA GLY A 159 -6.50 4.81 9.24
C GLY A 159 -6.58 3.29 9.13
N VAL A 160 -7.77 2.72 8.90
CA VAL A 160 -7.95 1.27 8.71
C VAL A 160 -7.55 0.87 7.29
N GLU A 161 -6.67 -0.11 7.17
CA GLU A 161 -6.33 -0.75 5.90
C GLU A 161 -7.01 -2.12 5.81
N THR A 162 -8.04 -2.22 4.98
CA THR A 162 -8.85 -3.45 4.81
C THR A 162 -8.27 -4.38 3.76
N ASN A 163 -7.49 -3.85 2.81
CA ASN A 163 -6.79 -4.62 1.80
C ASN A 163 -5.28 -4.28 1.80
N PRO A 164 -4.55 -4.68 2.86
CA PRO A 164 -3.14 -4.33 2.99
C PRO A 164 -2.28 -5.08 1.97
N VAL A 165 -1.56 -4.32 1.15
CA VAL A 165 -0.56 -4.86 0.22
C VAL A 165 0.59 -5.47 1.02
N SER A 166 1.04 -6.65 0.58
CA SER A 166 2.16 -7.37 1.18
C SER A 166 3.29 -7.60 0.18
N GLN A 167 4.49 -7.91 0.70
CA GLN A 167 5.62 -8.32 -0.15
C GLN A 167 5.29 -9.58 -0.95
N GLU A 168 4.59 -10.52 -0.32
CA GLU A 168 4.15 -11.76 -0.95
C GLU A 168 3.12 -11.50 -2.04
N GLN A 169 2.19 -10.57 -1.86
CA GLN A 169 1.24 -10.19 -2.91
C GLN A 169 1.96 -9.63 -4.13
N ILE A 170 2.88 -8.68 -3.94
CA ILE A 170 3.66 -8.11 -5.05
C ILE A 170 4.48 -9.20 -5.74
N ALA A 171 5.12 -10.10 -4.99
CA ALA A 171 5.87 -11.21 -5.55
C ALA A 171 4.98 -12.14 -6.40
N ARG A 172 3.81 -12.51 -5.89
CA ARG A 172 2.84 -13.37 -6.59
C ARG A 172 2.40 -12.74 -7.91
N GLU A 173 1.91 -11.51 -7.86
CA GLU A 173 1.38 -10.82 -9.04
C GLU A 173 2.46 -10.53 -10.07
N ARG A 174 3.68 -10.16 -9.63
CA ARG A 174 4.84 -10.02 -10.51
C ARG A 174 5.16 -11.33 -11.23
N ASN A 175 5.18 -12.45 -10.52
CA ASN A 175 5.50 -13.75 -11.12
C ASN A 175 4.44 -14.16 -12.16
N VAL A 176 3.16 -13.88 -11.93
CA VAL A 176 2.08 -14.08 -12.91
C VAL A 176 2.33 -13.22 -14.16
N VAL A 177 2.54 -11.91 -13.99
CA VAL A 177 2.73 -10.97 -15.11
C VAL A 177 3.98 -11.32 -15.93
N GLN A 178 5.09 -11.63 -15.27
CA GLN A 178 6.34 -12.01 -15.93
C GLN A 178 6.21 -13.31 -16.70
N ALA A 179 5.52 -14.33 -16.16
CA ALA A 179 5.34 -15.59 -16.86
C ALA A 179 4.46 -15.46 -18.12
N LEU A 180 3.49 -14.56 -18.12
CA LEU A 180 2.63 -14.30 -19.28
C LEU A 180 3.35 -13.46 -20.36
N THR A 181 3.97 -12.36 -19.94
CA THR A 181 4.44 -11.30 -20.85
C THR A 181 5.95 -11.30 -21.07
N GLY A 182 6.70 -12.00 -20.23
CA GLY A 182 8.17 -11.96 -20.20
C GLY A 182 8.75 -10.72 -19.51
N GLN A 183 7.92 -9.80 -19.00
CA GLN A 183 8.35 -8.55 -18.37
C GLN A 183 7.52 -8.24 -17.12
N ASP A 184 8.06 -7.44 -16.19
CA ASP A 184 7.29 -6.86 -15.08
C ASP A 184 6.65 -5.56 -15.56
N GLN A 185 5.64 -5.67 -16.42
CA GLN A 185 4.93 -4.51 -16.97
C GLN A 185 3.41 -4.73 -16.91
N VAL A 186 2.72 -3.77 -16.32
CA VAL A 186 1.27 -3.72 -16.18
C VAL A 186 0.72 -2.36 -16.59
N TRP A 187 -0.58 -2.32 -16.85
CA TRP A 187 -1.30 -1.12 -17.28
C TRP A 187 -2.46 -0.82 -16.33
N TYR A 188 -2.59 0.45 -15.91
CA TYR A 188 -3.55 0.85 -14.88
C TYR A 188 -3.87 2.35 -14.94
N SER A 189 -4.79 2.79 -14.08
CA SER A 189 -5.03 4.19 -13.78
C SER A 189 -4.81 4.42 -12.29
N LYS A 190 -4.24 5.56 -11.90
CA LYS A 190 -4.02 5.91 -10.48
C LYS A 190 -5.31 6.07 -9.67
N LYS A 191 -6.46 6.19 -10.35
CA LYS A 191 -7.80 6.22 -9.72
C LYS A 191 -8.48 4.85 -9.72
N GLY A 192 -7.89 3.84 -10.36
CA GLY A 192 -8.42 2.49 -10.42
C GLY A 192 -7.92 1.62 -9.27
N SER A 193 -8.64 0.52 -9.00
CA SER A 193 -8.26 -0.47 -7.99
C SER A 193 -7.58 -1.72 -8.56
N LYS A 194 -7.61 -1.90 -9.89
CA LYS A 194 -7.01 -3.04 -10.58
C LYS A 194 -6.02 -2.59 -11.65
N PHE A 195 -4.97 -3.38 -11.81
CA PHE A 195 -4.06 -3.29 -12.95
C PHE A 195 -4.18 -4.51 -13.85
N HIS A 196 -3.81 -4.34 -15.12
CA HIS A 196 -4.07 -5.27 -16.21
C HIS A 196 -2.77 -5.76 -16.84
N VAL A 197 -2.80 -6.98 -17.38
CA VAL A 197 -1.63 -7.67 -17.96
C VAL A 197 -1.26 -7.18 -19.36
N CYS A 198 -2.13 -6.42 -20.04
CA CYS A 198 -1.82 -5.76 -21.30
C CYS A 198 -2.61 -4.47 -21.50
N LYS A 199 -2.09 -3.59 -22.37
CA LYS A 199 -2.73 -2.30 -22.72
C LYS A 199 -4.16 -2.47 -23.21
N GLN A 200 -4.41 -3.43 -24.09
CA GLN A 200 -5.73 -3.65 -24.69
C GLN A 200 -6.76 -4.06 -23.63
N ALA A 201 -6.37 -4.95 -22.71
CA ALA A 201 -7.22 -5.37 -21.60
C ALA A 201 -7.60 -4.22 -20.66
N ALA A 202 -6.67 -3.29 -20.41
CA ALA A 202 -6.97 -2.10 -19.61
C ALA A 202 -8.03 -1.20 -20.26
N LEU A 203 -8.02 -1.08 -21.60
CA LEU A 203 -8.88 -0.17 -22.34
C LEU A 203 -10.22 -0.79 -22.76
N VAL A 204 -10.29 -2.11 -22.93
CA VAL A 204 -11.47 -2.79 -23.51
C VAL A 204 -12.75 -2.57 -22.71
N THR A 205 -12.64 -2.40 -21.39
CA THR A 205 -13.81 -2.17 -20.53
C THR A 205 -14.35 -0.74 -20.61
N GLY A 206 -13.60 0.19 -21.23
CA GLY A 206 -13.92 1.62 -21.25
C GLY A 206 -13.79 2.32 -19.88
N ARG A 207 -13.46 1.60 -18.81
CA ARG A 207 -13.32 2.16 -17.45
C ARG A 207 -12.06 3.02 -17.30
N ILE A 208 -11.00 2.69 -18.04
CA ILE A 208 -9.78 3.49 -18.12
C ILE A 208 -9.77 4.21 -19.46
N GLN A 209 -9.82 5.54 -19.41
CA GLN A 209 -9.69 6.35 -20.62
C GLN A 209 -8.20 6.44 -21.03
N PRO A 210 -7.87 6.50 -22.34
CA PRO A 210 -6.49 6.47 -22.81
C PRO A 210 -5.56 7.51 -22.18
N GLN A 211 -6.05 8.71 -21.89
CA GLN A 211 -5.27 9.79 -21.26
C GLN A 211 -4.98 9.55 -19.77
N ASN A 212 -5.71 8.64 -19.13
CA ASN A 212 -5.51 8.26 -17.73
C ASN A 212 -4.72 6.94 -17.60
N LEU A 213 -4.32 6.35 -18.73
CA LEU A 213 -3.59 5.09 -18.75
C LEU A 213 -2.12 5.31 -18.41
N VAL A 214 -1.66 4.59 -17.40
CA VAL A 214 -0.29 4.54 -16.93
C VAL A 214 0.24 3.12 -17.12
N SER A 215 1.55 2.99 -17.36
CA SER A 215 2.24 1.71 -17.38
C SER A 215 3.42 1.73 -16.41
N GLY A 216 3.71 0.60 -15.80
CA GLY A 216 4.86 0.43 -14.91
C GLY A 216 4.98 -1.01 -14.44
N THR A 217 5.84 -1.26 -13.46
CA THR A 217 5.92 -2.57 -12.78
C THR A 217 4.70 -2.79 -11.89
N VAL A 218 4.50 -4.04 -11.44
CA VAL A 218 3.51 -4.37 -10.41
C VAL A 218 3.74 -3.53 -9.15
N ALA A 219 5.00 -3.39 -8.72
CA ALA A 219 5.35 -2.55 -7.58
C ALA A 219 4.99 -1.07 -7.79
N ASN A 220 5.17 -0.53 -9.00
CA ASN A 220 4.77 0.84 -9.31
C ASN A 220 3.25 1.02 -9.21
N ALA A 221 2.46 0.05 -9.68
CA ALA A 221 1.00 0.09 -9.60
C ALA A 221 0.51 0.16 -8.15
N HIS A 222 1.05 -0.70 -7.29
CA HIS A 222 0.79 -0.64 -5.84
C HIS A 222 1.21 0.70 -5.25
N GLY A 223 2.43 1.15 -5.54
CA GLY A 223 2.95 2.44 -5.07
C GLY A 223 2.11 3.65 -5.49
N ASP A 224 1.41 3.55 -6.62
CA ASP A 224 0.47 4.56 -7.12
C ASP A 224 -0.95 4.44 -6.52
N GLY A 225 -1.21 3.44 -5.68
CA GLY A 225 -2.48 3.27 -4.97
C GLY A 225 -3.44 2.25 -5.58
N VAL A 226 -3.00 1.48 -6.57
CA VAL A 226 -3.80 0.38 -7.15
C VAL A 226 -3.68 -0.86 -6.25
N ASP A 227 -4.76 -1.63 -6.07
CA ASP A 227 -4.84 -2.62 -4.99
C ASP A 227 -4.35 -4.02 -5.34
N GLU A 228 -4.58 -4.49 -6.57
CA GLU A 228 -4.21 -5.85 -7.00
C GLU A 228 -4.28 -6.01 -8.52
N LEU A 229 -3.71 -7.13 -8.98
CA LEU A 229 -3.92 -7.62 -10.34
C LEU A 229 -5.41 -7.94 -10.55
N THR A 230 -5.93 -7.63 -11.73
CA THR A 230 -7.26 -8.08 -12.14
C THR A 230 -7.39 -9.60 -11.99
N LYS A 231 -8.38 -10.03 -11.23
CA LYS A 231 -8.72 -11.46 -11.04
C LYS A 231 -9.18 -12.15 -12.31
N LEU A 232 -9.45 -11.38 -13.37
CA LEU A 232 -9.82 -11.85 -14.69
C LEU A 232 -8.62 -11.91 -15.65
N TRP A 233 -7.38 -11.88 -15.12
CA TRP A 233 -6.18 -11.95 -15.96
C TRP A 233 -6.16 -13.14 -16.92
N PRO A 234 -6.72 -14.34 -16.63
CA PRO A 234 -6.75 -15.42 -17.61
C PRO A 234 -7.60 -15.06 -18.82
N THR A 235 -8.79 -14.50 -18.58
CA THR A 235 -9.68 -14.04 -19.64
C THR A 235 -9.07 -12.90 -20.43
N GLU A 236 -8.41 -11.94 -19.77
CA GLU A 236 -7.68 -10.86 -20.43
C GLU A 236 -6.54 -11.39 -21.31
N ALA A 237 -5.74 -12.32 -20.79
CA ALA A 237 -4.62 -12.93 -21.49
C ALA A 237 -5.06 -13.59 -22.79
N ARG A 238 -6.14 -14.40 -22.74
CA ARG A 238 -6.69 -15.12 -23.89
C ARG A 238 -7.30 -14.21 -24.95
N LYS A 239 -8.11 -13.24 -24.51
CA LYS A 239 -8.97 -12.49 -25.43
C LYS A 239 -8.35 -11.19 -25.92
N HIS A 240 -7.37 -10.65 -25.19
CA HIS A 240 -6.94 -9.26 -25.39
C HIS A 240 -5.43 -9.06 -25.45
N CYS A 241 -4.62 -10.03 -25.01
CA CYS A 241 -3.17 -9.81 -24.82
C CYS A 241 -2.25 -10.66 -25.69
N ASP A 242 -2.80 -11.41 -26.65
CA ASP A 242 -2.04 -12.28 -27.56
C ASP A 242 -1.08 -13.24 -26.82
N VAL A 243 -1.49 -13.70 -25.62
CA VAL A 243 -0.73 -14.66 -24.82
C VAL A 243 -1.16 -16.06 -25.25
N SER A 244 -0.19 -16.91 -25.59
CA SER A 244 -0.48 -18.30 -25.96
C SER A 244 -1.11 -19.08 -24.81
N GLU A 245 -2.02 -20.01 -25.13
CA GLU A 245 -2.63 -20.89 -24.12
C GLU A 245 -1.59 -21.69 -23.34
N ASP A 246 -0.47 -22.06 -23.96
CA ASP A 246 0.62 -22.77 -23.27
C ASP A 246 1.19 -21.97 -22.10
N LYS A 247 1.39 -20.65 -22.27
CA LYS A 247 1.87 -19.78 -21.19
C LYS A 247 0.81 -19.62 -20.10
N ILE A 248 -0.45 -19.48 -20.48
CA ILE A 248 -1.57 -19.36 -19.54
C ILE A 248 -1.70 -20.63 -18.71
N GLN A 249 -1.66 -21.80 -19.34
CA GLN A 249 -1.69 -23.10 -18.67
C GLN A 249 -0.44 -23.33 -17.82
N ALA A 250 0.74 -22.87 -18.24
CA ALA A 250 1.96 -22.94 -17.44
C ALA A 250 1.78 -22.17 -16.11
N VAL A 251 1.24 -20.95 -16.16
CA VAL A 251 0.91 -20.19 -14.95
C VAL A 251 -0.13 -20.92 -14.10
N LEU A 252 -1.21 -21.40 -14.72
CA LEU A 252 -2.31 -22.07 -14.02
C LEU A 252 -1.95 -23.44 -13.41
N SER A 253 -0.84 -24.03 -13.86
CA SER A 253 -0.29 -25.30 -13.35
C SER A 253 0.87 -25.10 -12.36
N GLY A 254 1.20 -23.85 -12.00
CA GLY A 254 2.20 -23.55 -10.97
C GLY A 254 3.62 -23.35 -11.50
N ALA A 255 3.83 -23.20 -12.82
CA ALA A 255 5.16 -22.92 -13.39
C ALA A 255 5.78 -21.58 -12.92
N THR A 256 5.00 -20.74 -12.25
CA THR A 256 5.42 -19.48 -11.60
C THR A 256 6.10 -19.68 -10.24
N GLY A 257 6.22 -20.93 -9.76
CA GLY A 257 6.67 -21.24 -8.40
C GLY A 257 5.61 -20.95 -7.34
N LEU A 258 4.39 -20.60 -7.76
CA LEU A 258 3.24 -20.41 -6.88
C LEU A 258 2.57 -21.75 -6.61
N ASN A 259 2.20 -21.98 -5.35
CA ASN A 259 1.31 -23.09 -5.04
C ASN A 259 -0.15 -22.76 -5.42
N ALA A 260 -1.02 -23.78 -5.39
CA ALA A 260 -2.42 -23.62 -5.79
C ALA A 260 -3.17 -22.55 -4.98
N GLU A 261 -2.91 -22.44 -3.68
CA GLU A 261 -3.56 -21.45 -2.80
C GLU A 261 -3.10 -20.03 -3.10
N GLU A 262 -1.81 -19.84 -3.41
CA GLU A 262 -1.26 -18.57 -3.84
C GLU A 262 -1.81 -18.12 -5.18
N LEU A 263 -2.00 -19.06 -6.11
CA LEU A 263 -2.56 -18.77 -7.43
C LEU A 263 -4.04 -18.40 -7.34
N LYS A 264 -4.84 -19.12 -6.54
CA LYS A 264 -6.26 -18.78 -6.29
C LYS A 264 -6.46 -17.35 -5.79
N LYS A 265 -5.52 -16.83 -4.99
CA LYS A 265 -5.57 -15.41 -4.55
C LYS A 265 -5.53 -14.41 -5.71
N THR A 266 -5.03 -14.81 -6.88
CA THR A 266 -4.96 -13.97 -8.09
C THR A 266 -6.09 -14.21 -9.08
N LEU A 267 -7.01 -15.14 -8.79
CA LEU A 267 -8.08 -15.55 -9.69
C LEU A 267 -9.45 -15.11 -9.18
N ASN A 268 -10.40 -15.04 -10.10
CA ASN A 268 -11.81 -14.91 -9.77
C ASN A 268 -12.27 -16.23 -9.12
N PRO A 269 -13.03 -16.21 -7.99
CA PRO A 269 -13.58 -17.44 -7.41
C PRO A 269 -14.30 -18.36 -8.41
N ASP A 270 -14.98 -17.80 -9.40
CA ASP A 270 -15.66 -18.58 -10.45
C ASP A 270 -14.68 -19.28 -11.42
N GLU A 271 -13.42 -18.83 -11.46
CA GLU A 271 -12.31 -19.35 -12.26
C GLU A 271 -11.34 -20.22 -11.45
N ASP A 272 -11.59 -20.48 -10.16
CA ASP A 272 -10.72 -21.30 -9.30
C ASP A 272 -10.54 -22.73 -9.85
N GLY A 273 -11.55 -23.27 -10.54
CA GLY A 273 -11.50 -24.57 -11.22
C GLY A 273 -10.50 -24.64 -12.37
N LEU A 274 -9.94 -23.51 -12.82
CA LEU A 274 -8.85 -23.46 -13.81
C LEU A 274 -7.51 -23.89 -13.22
N VAL A 275 -7.33 -23.78 -11.90
CA VAL A 275 -6.10 -24.23 -11.22
C VAL A 275 -6.07 -25.75 -11.23
N LYS A 276 -5.19 -26.32 -12.05
CA LYS A 276 -4.94 -27.75 -12.00
C LYS A 276 -4.09 -28.03 -10.77
N ALA A 277 -4.52 -28.95 -9.89
CA ALA A 277 -3.65 -29.49 -8.86
C ALA A 277 -2.32 -29.89 -9.52
N PRO A 278 -1.16 -29.63 -8.89
CA PRO A 278 0.11 -29.88 -9.56
C PRO A 278 0.13 -31.35 -9.97
N ALA A 279 0.01 -31.60 -11.29
CA ALA A 279 0.43 -32.87 -11.84
C ALA A 279 1.87 -33.03 -11.37
N SER A 280 2.21 -34.17 -10.80
CA SER A 280 3.56 -34.54 -10.41
C SER A 280 4.48 -34.52 -11.64
N VAL A 281 4.86 -33.33 -12.08
CA VAL A 281 5.97 -33.08 -12.99
C VAL A 281 7.18 -32.99 -12.07
N PRO A 282 8.16 -33.90 -12.18
CA PRO A 282 9.35 -33.82 -11.34
C PRO A 282 9.98 -32.45 -11.55
N ALA A 283 10.23 -31.73 -10.46
CA ALA A 283 11.10 -30.56 -10.50
C ALA A 283 12.44 -31.03 -11.09
N THR A 284 12.74 -30.66 -12.33
CA THR A 284 14.07 -30.87 -12.89
C THR A 284 14.98 -29.89 -12.15
N PRO A 285 15.91 -30.36 -11.29
CA PRO A 285 16.82 -29.47 -10.59
C PRO A 285 17.83 -28.98 -11.62
N GLY A 286 17.66 -27.75 -12.12
CA GLY A 286 18.65 -27.20 -13.04
C GLY A 286 18.25 -26.01 -13.90
N ASN A 287 16.96 -25.63 -13.99
CA ASN A 287 16.58 -24.53 -14.89
C ASN A 287 15.91 -23.33 -14.20
N VAL A 288 16.31 -23.04 -12.96
CA VAL A 288 16.18 -21.67 -12.44
C VAL A 288 17.30 -20.86 -13.10
N THR A 289 17.02 -20.32 -14.29
CA THR A 289 17.90 -19.28 -14.83
C THR A 289 17.84 -18.11 -13.86
N PRO A 290 18.97 -17.61 -13.32
CA PRO A 290 18.96 -16.43 -12.47
C PRO A 290 18.28 -15.29 -13.21
N ILE A 291 17.26 -14.71 -12.58
CA ILE A 291 16.51 -13.56 -13.12
C ILE A 291 17.50 -12.41 -13.35
N PRO A 292 17.68 -11.91 -14.60
CA PRO A 292 18.52 -10.76 -14.84
C PRO A 292 17.94 -9.55 -14.10
N SER A 293 18.69 -9.05 -13.12
CA SER A 293 18.27 -7.98 -12.21
C SER A 293 18.60 -6.56 -12.72
N ALA A 294 18.87 -6.41 -14.02
CA ALA A 294 19.24 -5.11 -14.60
C ALA A 294 17.99 -4.36 -15.09
N PRO A 295 17.79 -3.09 -14.70
CA PRO A 295 16.88 -2.21 -15.42
C PRO A 295 17.40 -2.04 -16.85
N ALA A 296 16.52 -2.16 -17.85
CA ALA A 296 16.86 -1.77 -19.21
C ALA A 296 17.31 -0.29 -19.20
N PRO A 297 18.42 0.07 -19.87
CA PRO A 297 18.80 1.47 -20.02
C PRO A 297 17.69 2.22 -20.79
N ALA A 298 17.38 3.43 -20.34
CA ALA A 298 16.41 4.30 -21.00
C ALA A 298 16.79 4.50 -22.48
N PRO A 299 15.82 4.56 -23.41
CA PRO A 299 16.11 4.80 -24.82
C PRO A 299 16.82 6.15 -24.96
N THR A 300 18.04 6.12 -25.48
CA THR A 300 18.83 7.28 -25.83
C THR A 300 18.04 8.12 -26.84
N THR A 301 17.76 9.36 -26.49
CA THR A 301 17.17 10.34 -27.40
C THR A 301 18.12 10.52 -28.58
N ALA A 302 17.73 10.00 -29.75
CA ALA A 302 18.48 10.21 -30.98
C ALA A 302 18.60 11.73 -31.23
N GLN A 303 19.83 12.20 -31.32
CA GLN A 303 20.15 13.54 -31.81
C GLN A 303 19.52 13.73 -33.18
N ARG A 304 18.71 14.77 -33.31
CA ARG A 304 18.23 15.31 -34.57
C ARG A 304 19.44 15.82 -35.36
N PRO A 305 19.69 15.37 -36.60
CA PRO A 305 20.72 15.97 -37.43
C PRO A 305 20.29 17.38 -37.81
N ALA A 306 21.23 18.32 -37.72
CA ALA A 306 21.05 19.68 -38.18
C ALA A 306 20.93 19.71 -39.71
N ALA A 307 19.89 20.38 -40.18
CA ALA A 307 19.78 21.01 -41.49
C ALA A 307 18.94 22.28 -41.30
#